data_AF-A0A645H378-F1
#
_entry.id   AF-A0A645H378-F1
#
_cell.length_a   1.000
_cell.length_b   1.000
_cell.length_c   1.000
_cell.angle_alpha   90.00
_cell.angle_beta   90.00
_cell.angle_gamma   90.00
#
_symmetry.space_group_name_H-M   'P 1'
#
loop_
_entity.id
_entity.type
_entity.pdbx_description
1 polymer ?
#
loop_
_entity_poly.entity_id
_entity_poly.type
_entity_poly.pdbx_seq_one_letter_code
_entity_poly.pdbx_strand_id
1 'polypeptide(L)'
;MTNIIKAVRKTTPDTVIQRCLAHIQRETLTWLSRNPQSEAGVELREIIRRLHRINNRDAWGYWVVDLVSWYDRHRDFVNHKSYKKETGRYWYTHKRVRKAFIHIKRALPEMFHYLDNPRIGKTTNGLESFFGHLKQNVSLHRGLSKAHFRNYIKWYIYFKSNE
;
A
#
# COMPACT_ATOMS: atom_id res chain seq x y z
N MET A 1 -6.41 -0.02 7.68
CA MET A 1 -5.44 1.10 7.72
C MET A 1 -6.08 2.47 7.99
N THR A 2 -7.37 2.69 7.72
CA THR A 2 -8.02 4.01 7.86
C THR A 2 -8.07 4.54 9.30
N ASN A 3 -8.18 3.66 10.30
CA ASN A 3 -8.32 4.08 11.70
C ASN A 3 -7.00 4.60 12.31
N ILE A 4 -5.86 4.03 11.92
CA ILE A 4 -4.54 4.48 12.41
C ILE A 4 -4.20 5.86 11.85
N ILE A 5 -4.38 6.06 10.54
CA ILE A 5 -4.10 7.37 9.91
C ILE A 5 -4.98 8.46 10.53
N LYS A 6 -6.27 8.17 10.77
CA LYS A 6 -7.17 9.10 11.46
C LYS A 6 -6.70 9.42 12.88
N ALA A 7 -6.24 8.43 13.63
CA ALA A 7 -5.71 8.64 14.98
C ALA A 7 -4.46 9.52 14.97
N VAL A 8 -3.48 9.22 14.11
CA VAL A 8 -2.25 10.01 13.96
C VAL A 8 -2.57 11.46 13.60
N ARG A 9 -3.45 11.69 12.63
CA ARG A 9 -3.86 13.06 12.26
C ARG A 9 -4.53 13.82 13.40
N LYS A 10 -5.18 13.13 14.33
CA LYS A 10 -5.82 13.73 15.51
C LYS A 10 -4.80 14.04 16.61
N THR A 11 -3.84 13.14 16.85
CA THR A 11 -2.89 13.24 17.96
C THR A 11 -1.64 14.05 17.63
N THR A 12 -1.22 14.05 16.36
CA THR A 12 0.00 14.67 15.86
C THR A 12 -0.26 15.26 14.48
N PRO A 13 -1.00 16.40 14.40
CA PRO A 13 -1.49 16.95 13.14
C PRO A 13 -0.37 17.40 12.19
N ASP A 14 0.78 17.84 12.73
CA ASP A 14 1.91 18.35 11.95
C ASP A 14 2.83 17.24 11.43
N THR A 15 2.59 15.98 11.81
CA THR A 15 3.41 14.86 11.34
C THR A 15 3.12 14.53 9.88
N VAL A 16 4.16 14.57 9.05
CA VAL A 16 4.09 14.10 7.66
C VAL A 16 3.86 12.59 7.64
N ILE A 17 2.75 12.18 7.00
CA ILE A 17 2.39 10.77 6.87
C ILE A 17 2.76 10.28 5.48
N GLN A 18 3.66 9.31 5.39
CA GLN A 18 3.92 8.58 4.13
C GLN A 18 3.45 7.13 4.23
N ARG A 19 2.73 6.69 3.20
CA ARG A 19 2.37 5.29 3.01
C ARG A 19 3.50 4.58 2.25
N CYS A 20 3.94 3.43 2.77
CA CYS A 20 5.02 2.64 2.18
C CYS A 20 4.69 2.20 0.74
N LEU A 21 5.56 2.58 -0.22
CA LEU A 21 5.34 2.27 -1.63
C LEU A 21 5.32 0.77 -1.92
N ALA A 22 6.15 -0.02 -1.22
CA ALA A 22 6.20 -1.48 -1.42
C ALA A 22 4.86 -2.15 -1.06
N HIS A 23 4.21 -1.72 0.03
CA HIS A 23 2.91 -2.23 0.44
C HIS A 23 1.82 -1.85 -0.56
N ILE A 24 1.77 -0.58 -0.96
CA ILE A 24 0.82 -0.09 -1.98
C ILE A 24 0.97 -0.87 -3.28
N GLN A 25 2.20 -1.03 -3.77
CA GLN A 25 2.50 -1.75 -5.00
C GLN A 25 2.08 -3.23 -4.88
N ARG A 26 2.45 -3.91 -3.79
CA ARG A 26 2.12 -5.32 -3.55
C ARG A 26 0.61 -5.54 -3.50
N GLU A 27 -0.13 -4.77 -2.69
CA GLU A 27 -1.59 -4.86 -2.57
C GLU A 27 -2.27 -4.67 -3.92
N THR A 28 -1.84 -3.67 -4.67
CA THR A 28 -2.42 -3.33 -5.97
C THR A 28 -2.17 -4.43 -7.01
N LEU A 29 -0.94 -4.94 -7.09
CA LEU A 29 -0.58 -6.03 -8.01
C LEU A 29 -1.29 -7.35 -7.67
N THR A 30 -1.61 -7.62 -6.40
CA THR A 30 -2.42 -8.77 -6.01
C THR A 30 -3.82 -8.72 -6.63
N TRP A 31 -4.46 -7.54 -6.67
CA TRP A 31 -5.78 -7.42 -7.29
C TRP A 31 -5.71 -7.48 -8.81
N LEU A 32 -4.70 -6.89 -9.44
CA LEU A 32 -4.55 -6.94 -10.90
C LEU A 32 -4.21 -8.34 -11.43
N SER A 33 -3.76 -9.25 -10.57
CA SER A 33 -3.26 -10.60 -10.92
C SER A 33 -2.00 -10.57 -11.79
N ARG A 34 -1.35 -11.73 -11.95
CA ARG A 34 -0.11 -11.86 -12.75
C ARG A 34 -0.37 -11.68 -14.24
N ASN A 35 -1.49 -12.21 -14.74
CA ASN A 35 -1.91 -12.22 -16.15
C ASN A 35 -3.33 -11.62 -16.28
N PRO A 36 -3.49 -10.29 -16.18
CA PRO A 36 -4.79 -9.65 -16.36
C PRO A 36 -5.34 -9.95 -17.76
N GLN A 37 -6.64 -10.27 -17.86
CA GLN A 37 -7.29 -10.62 -19.14
C GLN A 37 -7.86 -9.42 -19.89
N SER A 38 -8.02 -8.29 -19.20
CA SER A 38 -8.52 -7.04 -19.78
C SER A 38 -7.36 -6.10 -20.07
N GLU A 39 -7.40 -5.39 -21.19
CA GLU A 39 -6.45 -4.33 -21.55
C GLU A 39 -6.26 -3.31 -20.41
N ALA A 40 -7.35 -2.80 -19.84
CA ALA A 40 -7.33 -1.91 -18.67
C ALA A 40 -6.49 -2.47 -17.51
N GLY A 41 -6.59 -3.78 -17.25
CA GLY A 41 -5.84 -4.47 -16.22
C GLY A 41 -4.36 -4.64 -16.55
N VAL A 42 -4.03 -4.90 -17.82
CA VAL A 42 -2.65 -5.03 -18.32
C VAL A 42 -1.95 -3.68 -18.22
N GLU A 43 -2.55 -2.63 -18.77
CA GLU A 43 -1.98 -1.28 -18.74
C GLU A 43 -1.78 -0.77 -17.31
N LEU A 44 -2.80 -0.91 -16.45
CA LEU A 44 -2.68 -0.49 -15.06
C LEU A 44 -1.56 -1.25 -14.35
N ARG A 45 -1.43 -2.56 -14.62
CA ARG A 45 -0.37 -3.37 -14.02
C ARG A 45 1.01 -2.83 -14.40
N GLU A 46 1.24 -2.46 -15.64
CA GLU A 46 2.52 -1.90 -16.08
C GLU A 46 2.82 -0.52 -15.47
N ILE A 47 1.81 0.33 -15.29
CA ILE A 47 1.95 1.59 -14.53
C ILE A 47 2.38 1.30 -13.08
N ILE A 48 1.70 0.37 -12.41
CA ILE A 48 1.97 0.04 -11.01
C ILE A 48 3.34 -0.64 -10.82
N ARG A 49 3.81 -1.43 -11.79
CA ARG A 49 5.14 -2.06 -11.71
C ARG A 49 6.28 -1.04 -11.68
N ARG A 50 6.10 0.13 -12.29
CA ARG A 50 7.11 1.20 -12.30
C ARG A 50 7.15 2.04 -11.04
N LEU A 51 6.17 1.90 -10.14
CA LEU A 51 6.02 2.74 -8.94
C LEU A 51 7.28 2.80 -8.05
N HIS A 52 7.89 1.65 -7.72
CA HIS A 52 9.12 1.59 -6.91
C HIS A 52 10.37 2.26 -7.52
N ARG A 53 10.34 2.57 -8.83
CA ARG A 53 11.46 3.17 -9.57
C ARG A 53 11.46 4.70 -9.51
N ILE A 54 10.38 5.31 -9.02
CA ILE A 54 10.27 6.77 -8.89
C ILE A 54 11.26 7.24 -7.83
N ASN A 55 12.20 8.09 -8.22
CA ASN A 55 13.27 8.60 -7.36
C ASN A 55 13.44 10.12 -7.43
N ASN A 56 12.72 10.80 -8.32
CA ASN A 56 12.73 12.25 -8.47
C ASN A 56 11.35 12.76 -8.89
N ARG A 57 11.19 14.10 -8.90
CA ARG A 57 9.93 14.77 -9.20
C ARG A 57 9.50 14.65 -10.66
N ASP A 58 10.43 14.56 -11.59
CA ASP A 58 10.11 14.36 -13.02
C ASP A 58 9.49 12.98 -13.26
N ALA A 59 10.13 11.92 -12.75
CA ALA A 59 9.62 10.55 -12.82
C ALA A 59 8.26 10.41 -12.13
N TRP A 60 8.05 11.12 -11.02
CA TRP A 60 6.75 11.22 -10.37
C TRP A 60 5.70 11.87 -11.27
N GLY A 61 6.03 13.01 -11.90
CA GLY A 61 5.14 13.72 -12.82
C GLY A 61 4.69 12.84 -13.97
N TYR A 62 5.64 12.22 -14.69
CA TYR A 62 5.33 11.28 -15.79
C TYR A 62 4.45 10.12 -15.33
N TRP A 63 4.73 9.55 -14.16
CA TRP A 63 3.93 8.45 -13.63
C TRP A 63 2.50 8.86 -13.25
N VAL A 64 2.31 10.06 -12.70
CA VAL A 64 0.97 10.60 -12.42
C VAL A 64 0.20 10.85 -13.71
N VAL A 65 0.84 11.41 -14.74
CA VAL A 65 0.24 11.59 -16.06
C VAL A 65 -0.22 10.25 -16.63
N ASP A 66 0.65 9.22 -16.62
CA ASP A 66 0.29 7.88 -17.08
C ASP A 66 -0.95 7.32 -16.36
N LEU A 67 -1.02 7.50 -15.04
CA LEU A 67 -2.14 7.04 -14.23
C LEU A 67 -3.45 7.77 -14.54
N VAL A 68 -3.38 9.08 -14.77
CA VAL A 68 -4.54 9.92 -15.15
C VAL A 68 -5.01 9.54 -16.55
N SER A 69 -4.10 9.50 -17.53
CA SER A 69 -4.42 9.10 -18.91
C SER A 69 -5.03 7.70 -18.96
N TRP A 70 -4.53 6.76 -18.16
CA TRP A 70 -5.13 5.44 -18.02
C TRP A 70 -6.59 5.51 -17.53
N TYR A 71 -6.87 6.31 -16.50
CA TYR A 71 -8.23 6.45 -15.98
C TYR A 71 -9.17 7.07 -17.00
N ASP A 72 -8.70 8.05 -17.76
CA ASP A 72 -9.51 8.70 -18.78
C ASP A 72 -9.85 7.75 -19.92
N ARG A 73 -8.88 6.93 -20.39
CA ARG A 73 -9.14 5.88 -21.40
C ARG A 73 -10.09 4.80 -20.92
N HIS A 74 -9.92 4.35 -19.68
CA HIS A 74 -10.65 3.18 -19.13
C HIS A 74 -11.79 3.58 -18.18
N ARG A 75 -12.25 4.84 -18.23
CA ARG A 75 -13.24 5.40 -17.29
C ARG A 75 -14.52 4.58 -17.24
N ASP A 76 -15.06 4.26 -18.42
CA ASP A 76 -16.30 3.51 -18.54
C ASP A 76 -16.11 2.07 -18.08
N PHE A 77 -15.00 1.43 -18.44
CA PHE A 77 -14.65 0.10 -17.94
C PHE A 77 -14.56 0.06 -16.41
N VAL A 78 -13.88 1.04 -15.79
CA VAL A 78 -13.69 1.10 -14.33
C VAL A 78 -15.00 1.40 -13.59
N ASN A 79 -15.93 2.11 -14.23
CA ASN A 79 -17.21 2.51 -13.66
C ASN A 79 -18.38 1.61 -14.09
N HIS A 80 -18.17 0.66 -14.99
CA HIS A 80 -19.19 -0.27 -15.48
C HIS A 80 -19.83 -1.04 -14.33
N LYS A 81 -21.17 -1.03 -14.30
CA LYS A 81 -22.01 -1.69 -13.31
C LYS A 81 -22.82 -2.79 -13.98
N SER A 82 -22.83 -3.96 -13.38
CA SER A 82 -23.79 -5.03 -13.67
C SER A 82 -24.91 -4.99 -12.64
N TYR A 83 -26.10 -5.47 -13.04
CA TYR A 83 -27.32 -5.39 -12.24
C TYR A 83 -27.94 -6.77 -12.08
N LYS A 84 -28.54 -7.02 -10.90
CA LYS A 84 -29.44 -8.13 -10.66
C LYS A 84 -30.86 -7.69 -11.01
N LYS A 85 -31.42 -8.26 -12.08
CA LYS A 85 -32.71 -7.85 -12.66
C LYS A 85 -33.85 -7.93 -11.65
N GLU A 86 -33.86 -8.94 -10.77
CA GLU A 86 -34.99 -9.16 -9.86
C GLU A 86 -35.01 -8.20 -8.66
N THR A 87 -33.86 -7.66 -8.24
CA THR A 87 -33.76 -6.86 -7.01
C THR A 87 -33.27 -5.42 -7.23
N GLY A 88 -32.91 -5.07 -8.47
CA GLY A 88 -32.31 -3.77 -8.80
C GLY A 88 -30.90 -3.54 -8.21
N ARG A 89 -30.35 -4.51 -7.46
CA ARG A 89 -29.02 -4.39 -6.87
C ARG A 89 -27.95 -4.38 -7.95
N TYR A 90 -26.94 -3.52 -7.79
CA TYR A 90 -25.82 -3.42 -8.72
C TYR A 90 -24.48 -3.74 -8.07
N TRP A 91 -23.50 -4.08 -8.88
CA TRP A 91 -22.10 -4.13 -8.50
C TRP A 91 -21.23 -3.66 -9.66
N TYR A 92 -20.04 -3.13 -9.34
CA TYR A 92 -19.04 -2.87 -10.36
C TYR A 92 -18.61 -4.17 -11.00
N THR A 93 -18.63 -4.25 -12.32
CA THR A 93 -18.30 -5.45 -13.09
C THR A 93 -16.83 -5.81 -12.90
N HIS A 94 -15.94 -4.82 -13.03
CA HIS A 94 -14.49 -5.01 -12.98
C HIS A 94 -13.91 -4.67 -11.59
N LYS A 95 -14.45 -5.32 -10.54
CA LYS A 95 -14.17 -5.01 -9.11
C LYS A 95 -12.68 -4.93 -8.79
N ARG A 96 -11.87 -5.85 -9.31
CA ARG A 96 -10.44 -5.95 -8.97
C ARG A 96 -9.62 -4.80 -9.55
N VAL A 97 -9.81 -4.49 -10.83
CA VAL A 97 -9.14 -3.37 -11.51
C VAL A 97 -9.57 -2.05 -10.89
N ARG A 98 -10.88 -1.87 -10.65
CA ARG A 98 -11.40 -0.70 -9.94
C ARG A 98 -10.78 -0.56 -8.55
N LYS A 99 -10.73 -1.64 -7.77
CA LYS A 99 -10.16 -1.63 -6.42
C LYS A 99 -8.69 -1.21 -6.42
N ALA A 100 -7.90 -1.74 -7.35
CA ALA A 100 -6.51 -1.34 -7.58
C ALA A 100 -6.38 0.16 -7.85
N PHE A 101 -7.13 0.67 -8.83
CA PHE A 101 -7.08 2.10 -9.15
C PHE A 101 -7.51 2.99 -7.97
N ILE A 102 -8.63 2.68 -7.32
CA ILE A 102 -9.15 3.48 -6.20
C ILE A 102 -8.19 3.45 -5.01
N HIS A 103 -7.52 2.32 -4.75
CA HIS A 103 -6.52 2.23 -3.70
C HIS A 103 -5.35 3.18 -3.96
N ILE A 104 -4.81 3.16 -5.18
CA ILE A 104 -3.71 4.03 -5.59
C ILE A 104 -4.12 5.50 -5.56
N LYS A 105 -5.27 5.83 -6.16
CA LYS A 105 -5.80 7.21 -6.18
C LYS A 105 -5.93 7.79 -4.77
N ARG A 106 -6.41 6.99 -3.80
CA ARG A 106 -6.56 7.42 -2.40
C ARG A 106 -5.22 7.53 -1.67
N ALA A 107 -4.23 6.74 -2.05
CA ALA A 107 -2.90 6.76 -1.45
C ALA A 107 -2.04 7.91 -1.99
N LEU A 108 -2.31 8.37 -3.21
CA LEU A 108 -1.50 9.32 -3.97
C LEU A 108 -1.00 10.55 -3.17
N PRO A 109 -1.82 11.22 -2.33
CA PRO A 109 -1.35 12.39 -1.57
C PRO A 109 -0.22 12.08 -0.57
N GLU A 110 -0.11 10.84 -0.11
CA GLU A 110 0.80 10.40 0.96
C GLU A 110 1.86 9.40 0.44
N MET A 111 2.11 9.34 -0.87
CA MET A 111 3.01 8.33 -1.47
C MET A 111 4.46 8.78 -1.61
N PHE A 112 4.71 10.09 -1.73
CA PHE A 112 5.94 10.62 -2.35
C PHE A 112 6.66 11.68 -1.52
N HIS A 113 6.38 11.81 -0.22
CA HIS A 113 7.08 12.77 0.65
C HIS A 113 8.60 12.52 0.74
N TYR A 114 9.06 11.29 0.50
CA TYR A 114 10.49 10.96 0.40
C TYR A 114 11.23 11.69 -0.73
N LEU A 115 10.50 12.21 -1.73
CA LEU A 115 11.11 12.98 -2.81
C LEU A 115 11.60 14.35 -2.35
N ASP A 116 11.00 14.91 -1.30
CA ASP A 116 11.38 16.22 -0.75
C ASP A 116 12.13 16.11 0.58
N ASN A 117 12.01 14.97 1.26
CA ASN A 117 12.64 14.74 2.56
C ASN A 117 13.38 13.40 2.59
N PRO A 118 14.73 13.40 2.52
CA PRO A 118 15.52 12.18 2.49
C PRO A 118 15.47 11.37 3.80
N ARG A 119 14.99 11.97 4.90
CA ARG A 119 14.77 11.25 6.17
C ARG A 119 13.56 10.32 6.12
N ILE A 120 12.67 10.50 5.14
CA ILE A 120 11.51 9.63 4.94
C ILE A 120 11.90 8.53 3.96
N GLY A 121 11.92 7.28 4.41
CA GLY A 121 12.20 6.14 3.53
C GLY A 121 11.04 5.84 2.57
N LYS A 122 11.34 5.59 1.29
CA LYS A 122 10.34 5.15 0.29
C LYS A 122 9.65 3.82 0.62
N THR A 123 10.34 2.95 1.36
CA THR A 123 9.83 1.65 1.83
C THR A 123 10.19 1.42 3.29
N THR A 124 9.52 0.45 3.90
CA THR A 124 9.72 0.02 5.29
C THR A 124 10.54 -1.25 5.39
N ASN A 125 11.38 -1.57 4.40
CA ASN A 125 12.08 -2.86 4.31
C ASN A 125 12.93 -3.15 5.57
N GLY A 126 13.62 -2.14 6.11
CA GLY A 126 14.39 -2.30 7.35
C GLY A 126 13.51 -2.67 8.54
N LEU A 127 12.35 -2.01 8.69
CA LEU A 127 11.37 -2.35 9.72
C LEU A 127 10.77 -3.74 9.51
N GLU A 128 10.42 -4.10 8.27
CA GLU A 128 9.89 -5.43 7.93
C GLU A 128 10.88 -6.54 8.24
N SER A 129 12.17 -6.34 7.93
CA SER A 129 13.24 -7.27 8.29
C SER A 129 13.36 -7.39 9.81
N PHE A 130 13.48 -6.28 10.54
CA PHE A 130 13.57 -6.27 12.00
C PHE A 130 12.41 -7.01 12.66
N PHE A 131 11.18 -6.68 12.30
CA PHE A 131 9.98 -7.34 12.83
C PHE A 131 9.83 -8.78 12.34
N GLY A 132 10.39 -9.12 11.18
CA GLY A 132 10.51 -10.50 10.68
C GLY A 132 11.36 -11.34 11.62
N HIS A 133 12.56 -10.86 11.96
CA HIS A 133 13.45 -11.52 12.93
C HIS A 133 12.81 -11.63 14.31
N LEU A 134 12.14 -10.58 14.80
CA LEU A 134 11.42 -10.64 16.07
C LEU A 134 10.33 -11.73 16.05
N LYS A 135 9.52 -11.79 14.98
CA LYS A 135 8.46 -12.80 14.86
C LYS A 135 9.01 -14.22 14.82
N GLN A 136 10.11 -14.43 14.10
CA GLN A 136 10.78 -15.73 14.04
C GLN A 136 11.24 -16.16 15.43
N ASN A 137 11.93 -15.27 16.16
CA ASN A 137 12.40 -15.49 17.52
C ASN A 137 11.24 -15.80 18.49
N VAL A 138 10.18 -15.00 18.47
CA VAL A 138 8.95 -15.25 19.25
C VAL A 138 8.32 -16.60 18.89
N SER A 139 8.35 -16.99 17.61
CA SER A 139 7.72 -18.24 17.15
C SER A 139 8.41 -19.50 17.65
N LEU A 140 9.66 -19.40 18.12
CA LEU A 140 10.37 -20.48 18.82
C LEU A 140 9.86 -20.66 20.26
N HIS A 141 9.23 -19.63 20.84
CA HIS A 141 8.73 -19.61 22.21
C HIS A 141 7.19 -19.54 22.27
N ARG A 142 6.50 -20.45 21.57
CA ARG A 142 5.02 -20.41 21.44
C ARG A 142 4.25 -20.56 22.76
N GLY A 143 4.89 -21.12 23.80
CA GLY A 143 4.29 -21.36 25.12
C GLY A 143 4.39 -20.19 26.11
N LEU A 144 4.88 -19.01 25.69
CA LEU A 144 5.02 -17.88 26.60
C LEU A 144 3.66 -17.40 27.13
N SER A 145 3.58 -17.21 28.45
CA SER A 145 2.48 -16.47 29.06
C SER A 145 2.44 -15.04 28.49
N LYS A 146 1.28 -14.37 28.56
CA LYS A 146 1.15 -12.97 28.11
C LYS A 146 2.16 -12.03 28.80
N ALA A 147 2.49 -12.29 30.06
CA ALA A 147 3.50 -11.51 30.79
C ALA A 147 4.90 -11.73 30.22
N HIS A 148 5.31 -12.99 30.03
CA HIS A 148 6.62 -13.30 29.47
C HIS A 148 6.75 -12.85 28.02
N PHE A 149 5.70 -12.95 27.20
CA PHE A 149 5.68 -12.41 25.85
C PHE A 149 5.95 -10.90 25.81
N ARG A 150 5.29 -10.13 26.68
CA ARG A 150 5.54 -8.67 26.79
C ARG A 150 6.98 -8.38 27.20
N ASN A 151 7.51 -9.11 28.19
CA ASN A 151 8.88 -8.95 28.64
C ASN A 151 9.89 -9.34 27.56
N TYR A 152 9.63 -10.42 26.82
CA TYR A 152 10.44 -10.87 25.69
C TYR A 152 10.57 -9.76 24.64
N ILE A 153 9.44 -9.17 24.21
CA ILE A 153 9.46 -8.07 23.24
C ILE A 153 10.25 -6.87 23.78
N LYS A 154 10.04 -6.47 25.04
CA LYS A 154 10.77 -5.35 25.67
C LYS A 154 12.27 -5.58 25.66
N TRP A 155 12.72 -6.75 26.12
CA TRP A 155 14.14 -7.10 26.15
C TRP A 155 14.72 -7.23 24.75
N TYR A 156 14.00 -7.85 23.81
CA TYR A 156 14.44 -7.94 22.41
C TYR A 156 14.68 -6.56 21.81
N ILE A 157 13.73 -5.63 21.99
CA ILE A 157 13.87 -4.26 21.49
C ILE A 157 15.06 -3.58 22.16
N TYR A 158 15.20 -3.67 23.49
CA TYR A 158 16.30 -3.06 24.23
C TYR A 158 17.68 -3.54 23.75
N PHE A 159 17.87 -4.85 23.58
CA PHE A 159 19.15 -5.39 23.13
C PHE A 159 19.42 -5.05 21.67
N LYS A 160 18.40 -5.10 20.79
CA LYS A 160 18.57 -4.83 19.36
C LYS A 160 18.56 -3.35 18.97
N SER A 161 18.20 -2.44 19.87
CA SER A 161 18.32 -1.00 19.63
C SER A 161 19.69 -0.44 19.96
N ASN A 162 20.53 -1.21 20.66
CA ASN A 162 21.87 -0.82 21.13
C ASN A 162 23.01 -1.50 20.33
N GLU A 163 22.67 -2.27 19.30
CA GLU A 163 23.58 -2.83 18.28
C GLU A 163 23.65 -1.89 17.07
#